data_AF-A0A2X3FIZ5-F1
#
_entry.id   AF-A0A2X3FIZ5-F1
#
_cell.length_a   1.000
_cell.length_b   1.000
_cell.length_c   1.000
_cell.angle_alpha   90.00
_cell.angle_beta   90.00
_cell.angle_gamma   90.00
#
_symmetry.space_group_name_H-M   'P 1'
#
loop_
_entity.id
_entity.type
_entity.pdbx_description
1 polymer ?
#
loop_
_entity_poly.entity_id
_entity_poly.type
_entity_poly.pdbx_seq_one_letter_code
_entity_poly.pdbx_strand_id
1 'polypeptide(L)'
;MFVDMTADIAHTLHPHRQLLVAFSGGLDSTVLLHQLVLLREQDPSLTLRAVHVHHGLSVHADDWVAHCRQICQQWQVPLVVHHVTLARGGLGVEAHARAARYQAFQDTLNAGEVLVTAQHQDDQCETLLLALKRGSGPTGLSAMAPSSAFAGSRLLRPLLNETRESLRQWALAHQLSWIEDESNQDDTYDRNSCACG
;
A
#
# COMPACT_ATOMS: atom_id res chain seq x y z
N MET A 1 1.79 -19.34 11.99
CA MET A 1 2.43 -18.11 11.51
C MET A 1 1.47 -17.27 10.67
N PHE A 2 0.83 -17.82 9.62
CA PHE A 2 -0.09 -17.03 8.77
C PHE A 2 -1.46 -16.67 9.40
N VAL A 3 -1.96 -17.47 10.36
CA VAL A 3 -3.26 -17.22 11.01
C VAL A 3 -3.25 -15.95 11.88
N ASP A 4 -2.10 -15.62 12.50
CA ASP A 4 -1.94 -14.39 13.30
C ASP A 4 -2.08 -13.13 12.43
N MET A 5 -1.43 -13.14 11.26
CA MET A 5 -1.40 -11.99 10.35
C MET A 5 -2.81 -11.58 9.90
N THR A 6 -3.66 -12.56 9.55
CA THR A 6 -5.04 -12.29 9.15
C THR A 6 -5.90 -11.78 10.32
N ALA A 7 -5.65 -12.26 11.54
CA ALA A 7 -6.38 -11.83 12.73
C ALA A 7 -6.03 -10.39 13.13
N ASP A 8 -4.76 -10.00 13.04
CA ASP A 8 -4.30 -8.64 13.33
C ASP A 8 -4.84 -7.62 12.31
N ILE A 9 -4.91 -8.03 11.03
CA ILE A 9 -5.57 -7.24 9.99
C ILE A 9 -7.04 -7.05 10.32
N ALA A 10 -7.76 -8.13 10.64
CA ALA A 10 -9.17 -8.03 11.02
C ALA A 10 -9.38 -7.06 12.18
N HIS A 11 -8.57 -7.12 13.22
CA HIS A 11 -8.65 -6.19 14.36
C HIS A 11 -8.47 -4.73 13.93
N THR A 12 -7.45 -4.44 13.11
CA THR A 12 -7.16 -3.08 12.62
C THR A 12 -8.27 -2.51 11.75
N LEU A 13 -9.02 -3.37 11.05
CA LEU A 13 -10.12 -2.96 10.18
C LEU A 13 -11.41 -2.66 10.94
N HIS A 14 -11.63 -3.20 12.13
CA HIS A 14 -12.87 -2.97 12.88
C HIS A 14 -13.02 -1.49 13.29
N PRO A 15 -14.23 -0.89 13.18
CA PRO A 15 -15.50 -1.46 12.73
C PRO A 15 -15.80 -1.26 11.22
N HIS A 16 -14.80 -0.91 10.40
CA HIS A 16 -14.98 -0.52 9.02
C HIS A 16 -15.32 -1.71 8.11
N ARG A 17 -16.34 -1.51 7.25
CA ARG A 17 -16.85 -2.55 6.32
C ARG A 17 -16.73 -2.17 4.84
N GLN A 18 -16.33 -0.93 4.54
CA GLN A 18 -16.12 -0.45 3.18
C GLN A 18 -14.67 -0.02 3.04
N LEU A 19 -13.90 -0.76 2.26
CA LEU A 19 -12.46 -0.58 2.14
C LEU A 19 -12.07 -0.21 0.71
N LEU A 20 -11.32 0.88 0.56
CA LEU A 20 -10.58 1.22 -0.64
C LEU A 20 -9.12 0.83 -0.46
N VAL A 21 -8.64 -0.14 -1.22
CA VAL A 21 -7.26 -0.64 -1.13
C VAL A 21 -6.38 0.09 -2.15
N ALA A 22 -5.32 0.73 -1.68
CA ALA A 22 -4.28 1.26 -2.55
C ALA A 22 -3.48 0.09 -3.16
N PHE A 23 -3.71 -0.17 -4.44
CA PHE A 23 -3.20 -1.35 -5.13
C PHE A 23 -2.26 -0.99 -6.27
N SER A 24 -0.95 -1.16 -6.06
CA SER A 24 0.07 -0.92 -7.09
C SER A 24 0.32 -2.13 -7.98
N GLY A 25 -0.04 -3.33 -7.52
CA GLY A 25 0.29 -4.60 -8.17
C GLY A 25 1.64 -5.18 -7.73
N GLY A 26 2.40 -4.47 -6.89
CA GLY A 26 3.61 -4.99 -6.25
C GLY A 26 3.30 -5.93 -5.08
N LEU A 27 4.33 -6.65 -4.63
CA LEU A 27 4.25 -7.70 -3.59
C LEU A 27 3.34 -7.32 -2.41
N ASP A 28 3.63 -6.21 -1.73
CA ASP A 28 2.97 -5.85 -0.48
C ASP A 28 1.48 -5.56 -0.69
N SER A 29 1.17 -4.84 -1.78
CA SER A 29 -0.21 -4.51 -2.15
C SER A 29 -1.01 -5.73 -2.59
N THR A 30 -0.35 -6.70 -3.24
CA THR A 30 -0.95 -7.98 -3.64
C THR A 30 -1.25 -8.85 -2.43
N VAL A 31 -0.33 -8.94 -1.47
CA VAL A 31 -0.54 -9.67 -0.21
C VAL A 31 -1.67 -9.04 0.60
N LEU A 32 -1.67 -7.71 0.76
CA LEU A 32 -2.74 -6.99 1.44
C LEU A 32 -4.10 -7.28 0.81
N LEU A 33 -4.22 -7.10 -0.51
CA LEU A 33 -5.48 -7.30 -1.21
C LEU A 33 -5.95 -8.75 -1.09
N HIS A 34 -5.05 -9.72 -1.22
CA HIS A 34 -5.37 -11.14 -1.04
C HIS A 34 -5.88 -11.45 0.38
N GLN A 35 -5.23 -10.93 1.42
CA GLN A 35 -5.69 -11.13 2.80
C GLN A 35 -7.07 -10.53 3.06
N LEU A 36 -7.34 -9.35 2.50
CA LEU A 36 -8.67 -8.73 2.56
C LEU A 36 -9.73 -9.55 1.82
N VAL A 37 -9.37 -10.16 0.69
CA VAL A 37 -10.25 -11.08 -0.05
C VAL A 37 -10.61 -12.31 0.79
N LEU A 38 -9.62 -12.94 1.45
CA LEU A 38 -9.89 -14.06 2.36
C LEU A 38 -10.78 -13.65 3.54
N LEU A 39 -10.59 -12.45 4.09
CA LEU A 39 -11.45 -11.92 5.15
C LEU A 39 -12.88 -11.68 4.66
N ARG A 40 -13.06 -11.17 3.43
CA ARG A 40 -14.39 -11.03 2.82
C ARG A 40 -15.08 -12.37 2.59
N GLU A 41 -14.34 -13.43 2.27
CA GLU A 41 -14.90 -14.78 2.15
C GLU A 41 -15.45 -15.30 3.49
N GLN A 42 -14.84 -14.88 4.61
CA GLN A 42 -15.30 -15.21 5.97
C GLN A 42 -16.44 -14.29 6.42
N ASP A 43 -16.43 -13.03 5.99
CA ASP A 43 -17.45 -12.03 6.31
C ASP A 43 -17.92 -11.28 5.04
N PRO A 44 -19.02 -11.74 4.42
CA PRO A 44 -19.56 -11.13 3.20
C PRO A 44 -20.08 -9.69 3.38
N SER A 45 -20.18 -9.18 4.61
CA SER A 45 -20.52 -7.77 4.85
C SER A 45 -19.36 -6.82 4.51
N LEU A 46 -18.14 -7.35 4.36
CA LEU A 46 -16.97 -6.60 3.95
C LEU A 46 -17.01 -6.31 2.44
N THR A 47 -17.03 -5.04 2.09
CA THR A 47 -16.95 -4.59 0.69
C THR A 47 -15.56 -4.05 0.41
N LEU A 48 -15.00 -4.49 -0.72
CA LEU A 48 -13.65 -4.16 -1.16
C LEU A 48 -13.71 -3.46 -2.50
N ARG A 49 -12.95 -2.38 -2.64
CA ARG A 49 -12.57 -1.74 -3.90
C ARG A 49 -11.07 -1.57 -3.91
N ALA A 50 -10.48 -1.57 -5.10
CA ALA A 50 -9.07 -1.27 -5.28
C ALA A 50 -8.90 0.01 -6.09
N VAL A 51 -7.85 0.77 -5.82
CA VAL A 51 -7.43 1.92 -6.62
C VAL A 51 -5.97 1.76 -7.03
N HIS A 52 -5.73 1.83 -8.34
CA HIS A 52 -4.40 1.87 -8.93
C HIS A 52 -4.13 3.26 -9.49
N VAL A 53 -2.93 3.78 -9.24
CA VAL A 53 -2.52 5.12 -9.69
C VAL A 53 -1.43 4.97 -10.75
N HIS A 54 -1.82 5.19 -12.00
CA HIS A 54 -0.91 5.21 -13.15
C HIS A 54 -0.27 6.59 -13.26
N HIS A 55 1.03 6.67 -12.99
CA HIS A 55 1.80 7.91 -12.99
C HIS A 55 2.47 8.24 -14.33
N GLY A 56 2.36 7.35 -15.33
CA GLY A 56 2.93 7.53 -16.68
C GLY A 56 4.45 7.66 -16.74
N LEU A 57 5.18 7.24 -15.70
CA LEU A 57 6.65 7.34 -15.66
C LEU A 57 7.35 6.13 -16.26
N SER A 58 6.77 4.94 -16.12
CA SER A 58 7.37 3.69 -16.61
C SER A 58 6.83 3.35 -17.99
N VAL A 59 7.71 2.79 -18.83
CA VAL A 59 7.32 2.20 -20.12
C VAL A 59 6.42 0.98 -19.96
N HIS A 60 6.45 0.34 -18.78
CA HIS A 60 5.62 -0.81 -18.42
C HIS A 60 4.33 -0.44 -17.68
N ALA A 61 4.04 0.86 -17.50
CA ALA A 61 2.92 1.30 -16.68
C ALA A 61 1.55 0.79 -17.18
N ASP A 62 1.40 0.60 -18.50
CA ASP A 62 0.18 0.03 -19.08
C ASP A 62 0.07 -1.48 -18.82
N ASP A 63 1.18 -2.22 -18.88
CA ASP A 63 1.25 -3.65 -18.53
C ASP A 63 0.91 -3.86 -17.06
N TRP A 64 1.36 -2.96 -16.18
CA TRP A 64 1.04 -2.99 -14.75
C TRP A 64 -0.45 -2.79 -14.49
N VAL A 65 -1.11 -1.90 -15.24
CA VAL A 65 -2.57 -1.75 -15.18
C VAL A 65 -3.27 -3.03 -15.64
N ALA A 66 -2.80 -3.66 -16.72
CA ALA A 66 -3.36 -4.92 -17.20
C ALA A 66 -3.24 -6.03 -16.15
N HIS A 67 -2.06 -6.15 -15.51
CA HIS A 67 -1.83 -7.08 -14.41
C HIS A 67 -2.77 -6.82 -13.22
N CYS A 68 -2.90 -5.57 -12.79
CA CYS A 68 -3.80 -5.20 -11.70
C CYS A 68 -5.26 -5.53 -12.02
N ARG A 69 -5.71 -5.26 -13.25
CA ARG A 69 -7.05 -5.59 -13.73
C ARG A 69 -7.31 -7.09 -13.68
N GLN A 70 -6.36 -7.90 -14.12
CA GLN A 70 -6.48 -9.35 -14.11
C GLN A 70 -6.64 -9.89 -12.67
N ILE A 71 -5.80 -9.45 -11.73
CA ILE A 71 -5.88 -9.85 -10.33
C ILE A 71 -7.22 -9.44 -9.72
N CYS A 72 -7.61 -8.18 -9.87
CA CYS A 72 -8.87 -7.67 -9.35
C CYS A 72 -10.08 -8.39 -9.95
N GLN A 73 -10.04 -8.74 -11.24
CA GLN A 73 -11.09 -9.53 -11.87
C GLN A 73 -11.16 -10.95 -11.30
N GLN A 74 -10.02 -11.63 -11.14
CA GLN A 74 -9.94 -12.97 -10.56
C GLN A 74 -10.51 -13.00 -9.14
N TRP A 75 -10.22 -11.98 -8.34
CA TRP A 75 -10.69 -11.88 -6.97
C TRP A 75 -12.02 -11.13 -6.82
N GLN A 76 -12.71 -10.79 -7.92
CA GLN A 76 -13.99 -10.08 -7.88
C GLN A 76 -13.93 -8.79 -7.02
N VAL A 77 -12.88 -7.99 -7.20
CA VAL A 77 -12.70 -6.69 -6.57
C VAL A 77 -12.82 -5.61 -7.64
N PRO A 78 -13.75 -4.64 -7.54
CA PRO A 78 -13.80 -3.52 -8.45
C PRO A 78 -12.51 -2.69 -8.38
N LEU A 79 -11.87 -2.47 -9.53
CA LEU A 79 -10.65 -1.68 -9.66
C LEU A 79 -10.95 -0.33 -10.32
N VAL A 80 -10.59 0.76 -9.64
CA VAL A 80 -10.51 2.09 -10.21
C VAL A 80 -9.07 2.35 -10.64
N VAL A 81 -8.87 2.78 -11.88
CA VAL A 81 -7.55 3.18 -12.38
C VAL A 81 -7.56 4.68 -12.58
N HIS A 82 -6.74 5.39 -11.80
CA HIS A 82 -6.53 6.82 -11.93
C HIS A 82 -5.25 7.08 -12.71
N HIS A 83 -5.37 7.75 -13.85
CA HIS A 83 -4.23 8.28 -14.58
C HIS A 83 -3.91 9.67 -14.06
N VAL A 84 -2.66 9.88 -13.65
CA VAL A 84 -2.21 11.17 -13.13
C VAL A 84 -1.09 11.71 -14.00
N THR A 85 -1.21 12.98 -14.37
CA THR A 85 -0.18 13.70 -15.11
C THR A 85 0.71 14.43 -14.12
N LEU A 86 1.98 14.04 -14.06
CA LEU A 86 2.96 14.73 -13.22
C LEU A 86 3.37 16.05 -13.89
N ALA A 87 3.11 17.16 -13.20
CA ALA A 87 3.61 18.46 -13.64
C ALA A 87 5.13 18.50 -13.53
N ARG A 88 5.81 18.95 -14.59
CA ARG A 88 7.25 19.21 -14.57
C ARG A 88 7.49 20.54 -13.86
N GLY A 89 7.82 20.52 -12.57
CA GLY A 89 8.21 21.76 -11.88
C GLY A 89 8.74 21.57 -10.45
N GLY A 90 9.90 22.15 -10.15
CA GLY A 90 10.37 22.55 -8.81
C GLY A 90 10.65 21.48 -7.75
N LEU A 91 9.64 20.71 -7.34
CA LEU A 91 9.80 19.62 -6.35
C LEU A 91 10.17 18.35 -7.11
N GLY A 92 11.06 17.53 -6.53
CA GLY A 92 11.48 16.26 -7.13
C GLY A 92 10.28 15.42 -7.60
N VAL A 93 10.48 14.68 -8.69
CA VAL A 93 9.43 13.85 -9.35
C VAL A 93 8.67 12.99 -8.34
N GLU A 94 9.38 12.47 -7.33
CA GLU A 94 8.82 11.64 -6.27
C GLU A 94 7.80 12.36 -5.37
N ALA A 95 8.08 13.60 -4.95
CA ALA A 95 7.17 14.37 -4.11
C ALA A 95 5.87 14.72 -4.87
N HIS A 96 6.00 15.04 -6.16
CA HIS A 96 4.85 15.22 -7.06
C HIS A 96 4.05 13.94 -7.24
N ALA A 97 4.72 12.81 -7.48
CA ALA A 97 4.08 11.51 -7.62
C ALA A 97 3.33 11.11 -6.34
N ARG A 98 3.91 11.38 -5.18
CA ARG A 98 3.26 11.15 -3.89
C ARG A 98 2.02 12.03 -3.71
N ALA A 99 2.11 13.33 -3.97
CA ALA A 99 0.97 14.23 -3.85
C ALA A 99 -0.17 13.85 -4.81
N ALA A 100 0.17 13.59 -6.08
CA ALA A 100 -0.72 13.09 -7.11
C ALA A 100 -1.45 11.81 -6.69
N ARG A 101 -0.73 10.85 -6.09
CA ARG A 101 -1.28 9.59 -5.61
C ARG A 101 -2.28 9.80 -4.47
N TYR A 102 -1.95 10.63 -3.49
CA TYR A 102 -2.85 10.91 -2.37
C TYR A 102 -4.10 11.69 -2.82
N GLN A 103 -3.96 12.59 -3.79
CA GLN A 103 -5.10 13.25 -4.41
C GLN A 103 -6.02 12.25 -5.12
N ALA A 104 -5.45 11.34 -5.93
CA ALA A 104 -6.23 10.30 -6.60
C ALA A 104 -6.98 9.41 -5.59
N PHE A 105 -6.35 9.05 -4.47
CA PHE A 105 -7.02 8.31 -3.41
C PHE A 105 -8.19 9.09 -2.80
N GLN A 106 -7.99 10.38 -2.52
CA GLN A 106 -9.05 11.24 -2.00
C GLN A 106 -10.22 11.35 -2.98
N ASP A 107 -9.95 11.49 -4.28
CA ASP A 107 -10.98 11.63 -5.31
C ASP A 107 -11.75 10.32 -5.55
N THR A 108 -11.14 9.17 -5.24
CA THR A 108 -11.75 7.84 -5.40
C THR A 108 -12.56 7.39 -4.18
N LEU A 109 -12.25 7.96 -3.01
CA LEU A 109 -12.78 7.52 -1.72
C LEU A 109 -14.26 7.89 -1.60
N ASN A 110 -15.12 6.88 -1.42
CA ASN A 110 -16.53 7.11 -1.20
C ASN A 110 -16.83 7.51 0.25
N ALA A 111 -17.99 8.14 0.47
CA ALA A 111 -18.46 8.44 1.81
C ALA A 111 -18.66 7.14 2.62
N GLY A 112 -18.05 7.07 3.81
CA GLY A 112 -18.09 5.89 4.69
C GLY A 112 -17.03 4.82 4.39
N GLU A 113 -16.24 5.00 3.33
CA GLU A 113 -15.13 4.12 2.97
C GLU A 113 -13.84 4.54 3.70
N VAL A 114 -12.98 3.57 4.00
CA VAL A 114 -11.63 3.83 4.55
C VAL A 114 -10.56 3.40 3.56
N LEU A 115 -9.49 4.19 3.47
CA LEU A 115 -8.33 3.86 2.65
C LEU A 115 -7.44 2.86 3.41
N VAL A 116 -6.98 1.82 2.74
CA VAL A 116 -6.06 0.82 3.28
C VAL A 116 -4.83 0.74 2.40
N THR A 117 -3.65 0.81 3.01
CA THR A 117 -2.36 0.78 2.30
C THR A 117 -1.45 -0.30 2.84
N ALA A 118 -0.61 -0.86 1.96
CA ALA A 118 0.30 -1.96 2.29
C ALA A 118 1.65 -1.50 2.86
N GLN A 119 1.66 -0.41 3.64
CA GLN A 119 2.89 0.01 4.31
C GLN A 119 3.27 -0.97 5.42
N HIS A 120 4.55 -1.30 5.49
CA HIS A 120 5.10 -2.33 6.36
C HIS A 120 6.30 -1.82 7.17
N GLN A 121 7.02 -2.73 7.84
CA GLN A 121 8.09 -2.36 8.78
C GLN A 121 9.25 -1.60 8.12
N ASP A 122 9.65 -1.95 6.89
CA ASP A 122 10.75 -1.25 6.22
C ASP A 122 10.37 0.21 5.94
N ASP A 123 9.11 0.49 5.59
CA ASP A 123 8.60 1.86 5.40
C ASP A 123 8.66 2.68 6.72
N GLN A 124 8.43 2.01 7.87
CA GLN A 124 8.58 2.63 9.18
C GLN A 124 10.03 3.03 9.45
N CYS A 125 10.95 2.12 9.20
CA CYS A 125 12.38 2.35 9.34
C CYS A 125 12.83 3.50 8.45
N GLU A 126 12.42 3.53 7.18
CA GLU A 126 12.75 4.62 6.26
C GLU A 126 12.20 5.96 6.75
N THR A 127 10.93 5.99 7.17
CA THR A 127 10.29 7.20 7.69
C THR A 127 11.02 7.73 8.93
N LEU A 128 11.41 6.84 9.85
CA LEU A 128 12.16 7.16 11.05
C LEU A 128 13.56 7.71 10.72
N LEU A 129 14.29 7.05 9.83
CA LEU A 129 15.62 7.48 9.38
C LEU A 129 15.57 8.86 8.73
N LEU A 130 14.55 9.12 7.90
CA LEU A 130 14.34 10.44 7.31
C LEU A 130 13.96 11.51 8.34
N ALA A 131 13.22 11.15 9.39
CA ALA A 131 12.90 12.05 10.49
C ALA A 131 14.14 12.39 11.35
N LEU A 132 15.00 11.40 11.59
CA LEU A 132 16.30 11.55 12.27
C LEU A 132 17.24 12.44 11.47
N LYS A 133 17.40 12.20 10.16
CA LYS A 133 18.21 13.03 9.26
C LYS A 133 17.75 14.50 9.25
N ARG A 134 16.47 14.77 9.51
CA ARG A 134 15.89 16.12 9.58
C ARG A 134 15.95 16.78 10.96
N GLY A 135 16.53 16.12 11.97
CA GLY A 135 16.66 16.68 13.32
C GLY A 135 15.34 16.77 14.08
N SER A 136 14.39 15.87 13.79
CA SER A 136 13.06 15.91 14.40
C SER A 136 13.12 15.49 15.88
N GLY A 137 12.42 16.21 16.76
CA GLY A 137 12.32 15.87 18.19
C GLY A 137 11.50 14.58 18.46
N PRO A 138 11.31 14.17 19.72
CA PRO A 138 10.64 12.91 20.10
C PRO A 138 9.26 12.69 19.46
N THR A 139 8.48 13.76 19.28
CA THR A 139 7.17 13.73 18.61
C THR A 139 7.31 13.52 17.10
N GLY A 140 8.39 13.97 16.48
CA GLY A 140 8.69 13.73 15.06
C GLY A 140 9.43 12.41 14.80
N LEU A 141 9.87 11.71 15.86
CA LEU A 141 10.35 10.33 15.81
C LEU A 141 9.21 9.30 15.90
N SER A 142 7.99 9.76 16.15
CA SER A 142 6.80 8.94 15.92
C SER A 142 6.69 8.77 14.40
N ALA A 143 7.05 7.60 13.89
CA ALA A 143 6.96 7.28 12.47
C ALA A 143 5.48 7.14 12.05
N MET A 144 5.09 6.17 11.21
CA MET A 144 3.68 6.14 10.77
C MET A 144 2.77 5.52 11.84
N ALA A 145 1.60 6.12 12.07
CA ALA A 145 0.57 5.51 12.91
C ALA A 145 -0.18 4.39 12.15
N PRO A 146 -0.62 3.30 12.82
CA PRO A 146 -1.46 2.26 12.20
C PRO A 146 -2.77 2.79 11.61
N SER A 147 -3.27 3.91 12.14
CA SER A 147 -4.46 4.57 11.65
C SER A 147 -4.33 6.09 11.77
N SER A 148 -4.71 6.81 10.72
CA SER A 148 -4.65 8.28 10.66
C SER A 148 -5.89 8.86 9.98
N ALA A 149 -6.23 10.13 10.25
CA ALA A 149 -7.29 10.83 9.52
C ALA A 149 -6.89 11.02 8.05
N PHE A 150 -7.83 10.82 7.12
CA PHE A 150 -7.59 10.98 5.70
C PHE A 150 -8.88 11.35 4.96
N ALA A 151 -8.90 12.47 4.24
CA ALA A 151 -10.02 12.90 3.38
C ALA A 151 -11.42 12.84 4.04
N GLY A 152 -11.53 13.23 5.32
CA GLY A 152 -12.81 13.14 6.07
C GLY A 152 -13.16 11.75 6.60
N SER A 153 -12.28 10.76 6.40
CA SER A 153 -12.37 9.38 6.86
C SER A 153 -11.03 8.95 7.51
N ARG A 154 -10.63 7.69 7.36
CA ARG A 154 -9.41 7.08 7.91
C ARG A 154 -8.55 6.45 6.82
N LEU A 155 -7.25 6.46 7.08
CA LEU A 155 -6.22 5.69 6.39
C LEU A 155 -5.66 4.64 7.36
N LEU A 156 -5.75 3.37 6.98
CA LEU A 156 -5.32 2.21 7.76
C LEU A 156 -4.07 1.56 7.15
N ARG A 157 -3.17 1.11 8.01
CA ARG A 157 -1.90 0.45 7.65
C ARG A 157 -1.79 -0.87 8.42
N PRO A 158 -2.49 -1.92 8.00
CA PRO A 158 -2.58 -3.14 8.79
C PRO A 158 -1.30 -4.00 8.73
N LEU A 159 -0.44 -3.79 7.73
CA LEU A 159 0.83 -4.53 7.57
C LEU A 159 2.01 -3.89 8.29
N LEU A 160 1.78 -2.87 9.13
CA LEU A 160 2.85 -2.01 9.65
C LEU A 160 3.89 -2.72 10.51
N ASN A 161 3.48 -3.83 11.14
CA ASN A 161 4.35 -4.68 11.96
C ASN A 161 4.91 -5.88 11.18
N GLU A 162 4.54 -6.02 9.91
CA GLU A 162 4.99 -7.12 9.05
C GLU A 162 6.33 -6.82 8.39
N THR A 163 7.13 -7.86 8.25
CA THR A 163 8.41 -7.80 7.54
C THR A 163 8.19 -8.07 6.06
N ARG A 164 9.04 -7.51 5.18
CA ARG A 164 8.97 -7.84 3.75
C ARG A 164 9.12 -9.33 3.48
N GLU A 165 9.90 -10.04 4.30
CA GLU A 165 10.08 -11.49 4.20
C GLU A 165 8.81 -12.26 4.55
N SER A 166 8.05 -11.86 5.58
CA SER A 166 6.77 -12.50 5.92
C SER A 166 5.74 -12.31 4.80
N LEU A 167 5.70 -11.13 4.18
CA LEU A 167 4.86 -10.85 3.00
C LEU A 167 5.27 -11.73 1.80
N ARG A 168 6.58 -11.86 1.55
CA ARG A 168 7.10 -12.74 0.49
C ARG A 168 6.73 -14.20 0.72
N GLN A 169 6.89 -14.70 1.94
CA GLN A 169 6.51 -16.07 2.31
C GLN A 169 5.01 -16.30 2.13
N TRP A 170 4.18 -15.32 2.49
CA TRP A 170 2.74 -15.37 2.25
C TRP A 170 2.44 -15.52 0.75
N ALA A 171 3.05 -14.66 -0.07
CA ALA A 171 2.83 -14.64 -1.50
C ALA A 171 3.23 -15.97 -2.17
N LEU A 172 4.37 -16.53 -1.77
CA LEU A 172 4.82 -17.84 -2.26
C LEU A 172 3.91 -18.98 -1.80
N ALA A 173 3.49 -18.98 -0.53
CA ALA A 173 2.62 -20.02 0.01
C ALA A 173 1.25 -20.08 -0.69
N HIS A 174 0.73 -18.93 -1.12
CA HIS A 174 -0.54 -18.81 -1.85
C HIS A 174 -0.37 -18.72 -3.37
N GLN A 175 0.86 -18.88 -3.89
CA GLN A 175 1.18 -18.83 -5.32
C GLN A 175 0.69 -17.54 -6.00
N LEU A 176 0.82 -16.42 -5.30
CA LEU A 176 0.41 -15.11 -5.82
C LEU A 176 1.38 -14.66 -6.91
N SER A 177 0.85 -13.96 -7.90
CA SER A 177 1.65 -13.25 -8.91
C SER A 177 1.66 -11.76 -8.57
N TRP A 178 2.82 -11.11 -8.69
CA TRP A 178 2.97 -9.67 -8.46
C TRP A 178 3.96 -9.08 -9.47
N ILE A 179 3.94 -7.75 -9.59
CA ILE A 179 4.89 -6.98 -10.38
C ILE A 179 6.15 -6.76 -9.57
N GLU A 180 7.30 -7.11 -10.15
CA GLU A 180 8.60 -6.66 -9.65
C GLU A 180 8.97 -5.36 -10.39
N ASP A 181 8.90 -4.23 -9.68
CA ASP A 181 9.29 -2.94 -10.24
C ASP A 181 10.83 -2.88 -10.36
N GLU A 182 11.34 -2.49 -11.53
CA GLU A 182 12.76 -2.23 -11.77
C GLU A 182 13.30 -1.11 -10.88
N SER A 183 12.45 -0.20 -10.37
CA SER A 183 12.88 0.82 -9.39
C SER A 183 13.32 0.23 -8.05
N ASN A 184 13.04 -1.04 -7.77
CA ASN A 184 13.58 -1.75 -6.60
C ASN A 184 14.95 -2.39 -6.87
N GLN A 185 15.37 -2.46 -8.13
CA GLN A 185 16.70 -2.91 -8.58
C GLN A 185 17.71 -1.76 -8.69
N ASP A 186 17.27 -0.50 -8.60
CA ASP A 186 18.14 0.66 -8.40
C ASP A 186 18.63 0.72 -6.94
N ASP A 187 19.42 -0.29 -6.55
CA ASP A 187 20.21 -0.38 -5.32
C ASP A 187 21.40 0.61 -5.30
N THR A 188 21.26 1.79 -5.94
CA THR A 188 22.31 2.82 -5.99
C THR A 188 21.95 4.14 -5.32
N TYR A 189 20.86 4.20 -4.56
CA TYR A 189 20.64 5.25 -3.55
C TYR A 189 20.49 4.64 -2.15
N ASP A 190 21.64 4.43 -1.50
CA ASP A 190 21.80 4.35 -0.04
C ASP A 190 20.91 3.37 0.75
N ARG A 191 20.65 2.16 0.24
CA ARG A 191 20.14 1.04 1.08
C ARG A 191 21.29 0.33 1.81
N ASN A 192 21.91 1.04 2.75
CA ASN A 192 22.69 0.36 3.79
C ASN A 192 21.71 -0.17 4.86
N SER A 193 21.24 -1.40 4.62
CA SER A 193 20.99 -2.43 5.64
C SER A 193 20.85 -1.93 7.08
N CYS A 194 19.64 -1.55 7.48
CA CYS A 194 19.24 -1.56 8.88
C CYS A 194 18.46 -2.86 9.13
N ALA A 195 19.19 -3.97 9.18
CA ALA A 195 18.72 -5.17 9.86
C ALA A 195 18.84 -4.88 11.37
N CYS A 196 17.74 -4.56 12.03
CA CYS A 196 17.69 -4.68 13.49
C CYS A 196 17.60 -6.18 13.81
N GLY A 197 18.67 -6.71 14.40
CA GLY A 197 18.71 -8.07 14.96
C GLY A 197 18.01 -8.18 16.31
#